data_AF-A0A960HT97-F1
#
_entry.id   AF-A0A960HT97-F1
#
_cell.length_a   1.000
_cell.length_b   1.000
_cell.length_c   1.000
_cell.angle_alpha   90.00
_cell.angle_beta   90.00
_cell.angle_gamma   90.00
#
_symmetry.space_group_name_H-M   'P 1'
#
loop_
_entity.id
_entity.type
_entity.pdbx_description
1 polymer ?
#
loop_
_entity_poly.entity_id
_entity_poly.type
_entity_poly.pdbx_seq_one_letter_code
_entity_poly.pdbx_strand_id
1 'polypeptide(L)'
;MTYHEGRDLDVDGGRGRNSPPIKLIAFGVVAIAIVIFFLQNGESAPIHFLWMDVDWPIRMVILVSLVAGILIDRLGSYFWNRARRRKHERDD
;
A
#
# COMPACT_ATOMS: atom_id res chain seq x y z
N MET A 1 -29.42 35.78 -40.88
CA MET A 1 -28.11 35.41 -40.33
C MET A 1 -27.91 36.23 -39.07
N THR A 2 -28.21 35.66 -37.91
CA THR A 2 -28.18 36.34 -36.61
C THR A 2 -27.65 35.34 -35.61
N TYR A 3 -26.43 35.60 -35.14
CA TYR A 3 -25.76 34.82 -34.12
C TYR A 3 -26.34 35.20 -32.76
N HIS A 4 -27.03 34.28 -32.11
CA HIS A 4 -27.24 34.33 -30.67
C HIS A 4 -26.33 33.29 -30.04
N GLU A 5 -25.11 33.74 -29.78
CA GLU A 5 -24.12 33.08 -28.95
C GLU A 5 -24.63 33.12 -27.50
N GLY A 6 -25.40 32.10 -27.14
CA GLY A 6 -25.66 31.77 -25.75
C GLY A 6 -24.34 31.29 -25.16
N ARG A 7 -23.62 32.20 -24.50
CA ARG A 7 -22.41 31.87 -23.76
C ARG A 7 -22.75 30.85 -22.68
N ASP A 8 -22.25 29.65 -22.90
CA ASP A 8 -22.16 28.58 -21.92
C ASP A 8 -21.39 29.12 -20.72
N LEU A 9 -22.11 29.50 -19.67
CA LEU A 9 -21.51 29.71 -18.36
C LEU A 9 -21.38 28.32 -17.73
N ASP A 10 -20.40 27.57 -18.22
CA ASP A 10 -19.80 26.46 -17.49
C ASP A 10 -19.15 27.05 -16.22
N VAL A 11 -19.95 27.20 -15.17
CA VAL A 11 -19.43 27.40 -13.82
C VAL A 11 -19.00 26.02 -13.31
N ASP A 12 -17.99 25.43 -13.96
CA ASP A 12 -17.22 24.37 -13.34
C ASP A 12 -16.20 25.01 -12.38
N GLY A 13 -16.75 25.51 -11.28
CA GLY A 13 -15.99 25.89 -10.09
C GLY A 13 -15.70 24.68 -9.21
N GLY A 14 -15.44 23.51 -9.80
CA GLY A 14 -15.00 22.30 -9.10
C GLY A 14 -13.60 22.49 -8.55
N ARG A 15 -13.51 23.11 -7.36
CA ARG A 15 -12.29 23.26 -6.56
C ARG A 15 -11.52 21.93 -6.50
N GLY A 16 -10.50 21.80 -7.35
CA GLY A 16 -9.56 20.70 -7.37
C GLY A 16 -8.80 20.65 -6.05
N ARG A 17 -9.41 20.00 -5.05
CA ARG A 17 -8.77 19.72 -3.77
C ARG A 17 -7.81 18.57 -4.04
N ASN A 18 -6.57 18.94 -4.29
CA ASN A 18 -5.38 18.10 -4.37
C ASN A 18 -5.04 17.49 -2.99
N SER A 19 -6.05 16.93 -2.33
CA SER A 19 -5.88 16.11 -1.13
C SER A 19 -5.01 14.92 -1.52
N PRO A 20 -3.94 14.63 -0.76
CA PRO A 20 -3.18 13.41 -0.95
C PRO A 20 -4.13 12.22 -1.03
N PRO A 21 -3.92 11.28 -1.96
CA PRO A 21 -4.83 10.16 -2.10
C PRO A 21 -4.88 9.43 -0.76
N ILE A 22 -6.09 9.12 -0.29
CA ILE A 22 -6.32 8.54 1.04
C ILE A 22 -5.45 7.29 1.32
N LYS A 23 -5.09 6.57 0.25
CA LYS A 23 -4.14 5.43 0.29
C LYS A 23 -2.75 5.82 0.78
N LEU A 24 -2.21 6.98 0.35
CA LEU A 24 -0.90 7.47 0.82
C LEU A 24 -0.95 7.84 2.30
N ILE A 25 -2.04 8.46 2.74
CA ILE A 25 -2.23 8.84 4.14
C ILE A 25 -2.31 7.57 4.99
N ALA A 26 -3.16 6.61 4.61
CA ALA A 26 -3.29 5.34 5.30
C ALA A 26 -1.96 4.57 5.34
N PHE A 27 -1.23 4.53 4.23
CA PHE A 27 0.10 3.92 4.18
C PHE A 27 1.09 4.58 5.15
N GLY A 28 1.14 5.91 5.16
CA GLY A 28 2.00 6.67 6.08
C GLY A 28 1.66 6.39 7.54
N VAL A 29 0.37 6.34 7.89
CA VAL A 29 -0.09 6.01 9.25
C VAL A 29 0.36 4.60 9.66
N VAL A 30 0.17 3.60 8.79
CA VAL A 30 0.58 2.21 9.07
C VAL A 30 2.11 2.12 9.22
N ALA A 31 2.86 2.78 8.35
CA ALA A 31 4.33 2.79 8.42
C ALA A 31 4.82 3.40 9.75
N ILE A 32 4.25 4.53 10.17
CA ILE A 32 4.60 5.16 11.45
C ILE A 32 4.23 4.25 12.62
N ALA A 33 3.04 3.64 12.62
CA ALA A 33 2.62 2.73 13.66
C ALA A 33 3.57 1.52 13.80
N ILE A 34 4.05 0.98 12.67
CA ILE A 34 5.04 -0.09 12.63
C ILE A 34 6.36 0.35 13.28
N VAL A 35 6.87 1.53 12.92
CA VAL A 35 8.12 2.06 13.48
C VAL A 35 7.99 2.28 14.99
N ILE A 36 6.89 2.87 15.44
CA ILE A 36 6.62 3.09 16.87
C ILE A 36 6.54 1.75 17.60
N PHE A 37 5.78 0.79 17.08
CA PHE A 37 5.70 -0.54 17.67
C PHE A 37 7.08 -1.18 17.74
N PHE A 38 7.86 -1.10 16.67
CA PHE A 38 9.23 -1.61 16.65
C PHE A 38 10.08 -0.93 17.71
N LEU A 39 10.06 0.39 17.84
CA LEU A 39 10.88 1.08 18.84
C LEU A 39 10.41 0.86 20.29
N GLN A 40 9.11 0.68 20.52
CA GLN A 40 8.56 0.46 21.86
C GLN A 40 8.67 -1.00 22.33
N ASN A 41 8.41 -1.98 21.47
CA ASN A 41 8.28 -3.38 21.87
C ASN A 41 9.62 -4.12 21.80
N GLY A 42 10.62 -3.65 22.55
CA GLY A 42 11.99 -4.24 22.57
C GLY A 42 12.26 -5.25 23.63
N GLU A 43 11.29 -5.44 24.51
CA GLU A 43 11.37 -6.46 25.51
C GLU A 43 11.32 -7.83 24.81
N SER A 44 12.33 -8.64 25.11
CA SER A 44 12.36 -10.03 24.71
C SER A 44 11.27 -10.77 25.48
N ALA A 45 10.40 -11.47 24.76
CA ALA A 45 9.44 -12.36 25.39
C ALA A 45 10.00 -13.78 25.35
N PRO A 46 9.99 -14.52 26.48
CA PRO A 46 10.42 -15.91 26.49
C PRO A 46 9.41 -16.74 25.70
N ILE A 47 9.86 -17.36 24.61
CA ILE A 47 9.07 -18.32 23.84
C ILE A 47 9.52 -19.72 24.26
N HIS A 48 8.63 -20.44 24.94
CA HIS A 48 8.80 -21.86 25.28
C HIS A 48 8.05 -22.71 24.26
N PHE A 49 8.75 -23.32 23.30
CA PHE A 49 8.13 -24.17 22.28
C PHE A 49 8.75 -25.58 22.24
N LEU A 50 7.99 -26.56 22.75
CA LEU A 50 8.28 -28.01 22.89
C LEU A 50 9.61 -28.43 23.55
N TRP A 51 10.77 -27.95 23.07
CA TRP A 51 12.13 -28.22 23.59
C TRP A 51 13.08 -27.03 23.39
N MET A 52 12.54 -25.87 22.99
CA MET A 52 13.31 -24.69 22.61
C MET A 52 12.85 -23.50 23.45
N ASP A 53 13.80 -22.98 24.22
CA ASP A 53 13.65 -21.77 25.03
C ASP A 53 14.45 -20.66 24.35
N VAL A 54 13.74 -19.82 23.60
CA VAL A 54 14.36 -18.70 22.88
C VAL A 54 13.70 -17.42 23.33
N ASP A 55 14.51 -16.53 23.89
CA ASP A 55 14.14 -15.15 24.11
C ASP A 55 14.15 -14.42 22.76
N TRP A 56 12.95 -14.22 22.22
CA TRP A 56 12.80 -13.54 20.93
C TRP A 56 12.04 -12.24 21.10
N PRO A 57 12.59 -11.11 20.60
CA PRO A 57 11.90 -9.85 20.67
C PRO A 57 10.71 -9.87 19.72
N ILE A 58 9.55 -9.41 20.21
CA ILE A 58 8.28 -9.35 19.46
C ILE A 58 8.44 -8.56 18.15
N ARG A 59 9.43 -7.64 18.10
CA ARG A 59 9.85 -6.90 16.89
C ARG A 59 10.10 -7.79 15.67
N MET A 60 10.59 -9.01 15.86
CA MET A 60 10.90 -9.93 14.77
C MET A 60 9.65 -10.36 13.99
N VAL A 61 8.50 -10.45 14.66
CA VAL A 61 7.22 -10.79 14.00
C VAL A 61 6.84 -9.72 12.98
N ILE A 62 7.03 -8.45 13.34
CA ILE A 62 6.80 -7.33 12.43
C ILE A 62 7.78 -7.36 11.28
N LEU A 63 9.07 -7.57 11.55
CA LEU A 63 10.10 -7.63 10.52
C LEU A 63 9.78 -8.73 9.49
N VAL A 64 9.45 -9.93 9.96
CA VAL A 64 9.08 -11.07 9.10
C VAL A 64 7.81 -10.76 8.31
N SER A 65 6.80 -10.17 8.94
CA SER A 65 5.55 -9.80 8.27
C SER A 65 5.77 -8.75 7.16
N LEU A 66 6.65 -7.78 7.40
CA LEU A 66 7.01 -6.75 6.42
C LEU A 66 7.73 -7.35 5.22
N VAL A 67 8.72 -8.22 5.49
CA VAL A 67 9.45 -8.96 4.45
C VAL A 67 8.50 -9.84 3.64
N ALA A 68 7.59 -10.56 4.31
CA ALA A 68 6.58 -11.37 3.65
C ALA A 68 5.65 -10.53 2.76
N GLY A 69 5.19 -9.38 3.26
CA GLY A 69 4.37 -8.45 2.48
C GLY A 69 5.06 -7.98 1.20
N ILE A 70 6.34 -7.59 1.29
CA ILE A 70 7.15 -7.18 0.13
C ILE A 70 7.32 -8.35 -0.86
N LEU A 71 7.58 -9.56 -0.37
CA LEU A 71 7.74 -10.73 -1.22
C LEU A 71 6.44 -11.06 -1.97
N ILE A 72 5.30 -11.00 -1.29
CA ILE A 72 3.97 -11.24 -1.88
C ILE A 72 3.68 -10.20 -2.97
N ASP A 73 3.91 -8.91 -2.69
CA ASP A 73 3.67 -7.84 -3.66
C ASP A 73 4.53 -8.01 -4.92
N ARG A 74 5.81 -8.36 -4.73
CA ARG A 74 6.76 -8.55 -5.83
C ARG A 74 6.42 -9.78 -6.67
N LEU A 75 6.01 -10.89 -6.04
CA LEU A 75 5.53 -12.08 -6.74
C LEU A 75 4.22 -11.79 -7.48
N GLY A 76 3.24 -11.17 -6.82
CA GLY A 76 1.94 -10.83 -7.39
C GLY A 76 2.07 -9.94 -8.62
N SER A 77 2.91 -8.90 -8.54
CA SER A 77 3.22 -8.01 -9.67
C SER A 77 3.87 -8.74 -10.84
N TYR A 78 4.78 -9.68 -10.57
CA TYR A 78 5.41 -10.50 -11.62
C TYR A 78 4.39 -11.37 -12.36
N PHE A 79 3.53 -12.08 -11.63
CA PHE A 79 2.47 -12.91 -12.22
C PHE A 79 1.44 -12.07 -12.97
N TRP A 80 1.03 -10.93 -12.43
CA TRP A 80 0.08 -10.02 -13.09
C TRP A 80 0.65 -9.45 -14.39
N ASN A 81 1.90 -9.00 -14.39
CA ASN A 81 2.57 -8.50 -15.58
C ASN A 81 2.76 -9.59 -16.65
N ARG A 82 3.00 -10.84 -16.24
CA ARG A 82 3.06 -11.99 -17.16
C ARG A 82 1.69 -12.30 -17.78
N ALA A 83 0.60 -12.14 -17.04
CA ALA A 83 -0.76 -12.40 -17.51
C ALA A 83 -1.26 -11.33 -18.50
N ARG A 84 -0.98 -10.04 -18.26
CA ARG A 84 -1.41 -8.94 -19.15
C ARG A 84 -0.77 -9.00 -20.54
N ARG A 85 0.45 -9.53 -20.66
CA ARG A 85 1.16 -9.65 -21.95
C ARG A 85 0.47 -10.57 -22.96
N ARG A 86 -0.49 -11.41 -22.55
CA ARG A 86 -1.22 -12.33 -23.45
C ARG A 86 -2.52 -11.75 -24.03
N LYS A 87 -2.92 -10.54 -23.63
CA LYS A 87 -4.16 -9.90 -24.11
C LYS A 87 -3.96 -8.99 -25.32
N HIS A 88 -2.73 -8.58 -25.63
CA HIS A 88 -2.43 -7.71 -26.77
C HIS A 88 -2.25 -8.44 -28.11
N GLU A 89 -2.39 -9.76 -28.13
CA GLU A 89 -2.13 -10.60 -29.31
C GLU A 89 -3.44 -11.13 -29.94
N ARG A 90 -4.59 -10.60 -29.52
CA ARG A 90 -5.93 -11.02 -30.00
C ARG A 90 -6.71 -9.91 -30.71
N ASP A 91 -6.14 -8.72 -30.84
CA ASP A 91 -6.76 -7.56 -31.48
C ASP A 91 -6.02 -7.12 -32.77
N ASP A 92 -5.08 -7.94 -33.28
CA ASP A 92 -4.44 -7.79 -34.60
C ASP A 92 -4.94 -8.86 -35.60
#